data_AF-A0A942UAN9-F1
#
_entry.id   AF-A0A942UAN9-F1
#
_cell.length_a   1.000
_cell.length_b   1.000
_cell.length_c   1.000
_cell.angle_alpha   90.00
_cell.angle_beta   90.00
_cell.angle_gamma   90.00
#
_symmetry.space_group_name_H-M   'P 1'
#
loop_
_entity.id
_entity.type
_entity.pdbx_description
1 polymer ?
#
loop_
_entity_poly.entity_id
_entity_poly.type
_entity_poly.pdbx_seq_one_letter_code
_entity_poly.pdbx_strand_id
1 'polypeptide(L)'
;MGQAQLAEAIRNKRAEMIQIGMSKGLDSEETIYCSQELDDLLNEYNRLLSQPKRFNPINDYIDYLLFLHKSTYKIVRLGYDAWGRF
;
A
#
# COMPACT_ATOMS: atom_id res chain seq x y z
N MET A 1 -5.32 11.84 -13.11
CA MET A 1 -5.14 10.84 -14.20
C MET A 1 -5.84 9.52 -13.86
N GLY A 2 -6.02 8.59 -14.81
CA GLY A 2 -6.42 7.21 -14.46
C GLY A 2 -5.27 6.44 -13.78
N GLN A 3 -5.59 5.41 -12.98
CA GLN A 3 -4.58 4.65 -12.21
C GLN A 3 -3.46 4.08 -13.09
N ALA A 4 -3.79 3.54 -14.27
CA ALA A 4 -2.80 2.99 -15.20
C ALA A 4 -1.89 4.08 -15.80
N GLN A 5 -2.46 5.24 -16.15
CA GLN A 5 -1.68 6.38 -16.67
C GLN A 5 -0.72 6.92 -15.61
N LEU A 6 -1.16 6.94 -14.35
CA LEU A 6 -0.34 7.43 -13.24
C LEU A 6 0.78 6.46 -12.88
N ALA A 7 0.52 5.15 -12.93
CA ALA A 7 1.57 4.13 -12.77
C ALA A 7 2.64 4.24 -13.88
N GLU A 8 2.21 4.50 -15.11
CA GLU A 8 3.11 4.73 -16.24
C GLU A 8 3.95 6.01 -16.05
N ALA A 9 3.33 7.11 -15.63
CA ALA A 9 4.03 8.36 -15.33
C ALA A 9 5.09 8.18 -14.23
N ILE A 10 4.76 7.45 -13.15
CA ILE A 10 5.71 7.10 -12.08
C ILE A 10 6.90 6.32 -12.63
N ARG A 11 6.64 5.31 -13.47
CA ARG A 11 7.71 4.51 -14.08
C ARG A 11 8.66 5.37 -14.92
N ASN A 12 8.10 6.24 -15.75
CA ASN A 12 8.88 7.10 -16.63
C ASN A 12 9.68 8.14 -15.83
N LYS A 13 9.07 8.76 -14.82
CA LYS A 13 9.76 9.74 -13.95
C LYS A 13 10.87 9.09 -13.11
N ARG A 14 10.70 7.84 -12.67
CA ARG A 14 11.79 7.07 -12.02
C ARG A 14 12.98 6.84 -12.95
N ALA A 15 12.72 6.44 -14.19
CA ALA A 15 13.78 6.23 -15.16
C ALA A 15 14.53 7.55 -15.45
N GLU A 16 13.80 8.66 -15.57
CA GLU A 16 14.37 10.00 -15.71
C GLU A 16 15.25 10.38 -14.50
N MET A 17 14.75 10.24 -13.27
CA MET A 17 15.51 10.55 -12.06
C MET A 17 16.80 9.72 -11.96
N ILE A 18 16.76 8.44 -12.33
CA ILE A 18 17.97 7.59 -12.37
C ILE A 18 18.96 8.14 -13.39
N GLN A 19 18.51 8.52 -14.60
CA GLN A 19 19.40 9.08 -15.62
C GLN A 19 20.02 10.40 -15.19
N ILE A 20 19.24 11.30 -14.59
CA ILE A 20 19.75 12.59 -14.09
C ILE A 20 20.69 12.36 -12.91
N GLY A 21 20.33 11.51 -11.95
CA GLY A 21 21.18 11.18 -10.80
C GLY A 21 22.51 10.54 -11.19
N MET A 22 22.52 9.69 -12.23
CA MET A 22 23.75 9.07 -12.75
C MET A 22 24.63 10.07 -13.53
N SER A 23 24.04 11.09 -14.16
CA SER A 23 24.77 12.05 -14.99
C SER A 23 25.22 13.30 -14.23
N LYS A 24 24.42 13.78 -13.28
CA LYS A 24 24.62 15.04 -12.56
C LYS A 24 24.87 14.89 -11.06
N GLY A 25 24.65 13.71 -10.50
CA GLY A 25 24.69 13.46 -9.05
C GLY A 25 23.31 13.61 -8.40
N LEU A 26 23.14 13.00 -7.23
CA LEU A 26 21.85 12.98 -6.51
C LEU A 26 21.53 14.29 -5.80
N ASP A 27 22.54 15.10 -5.52
CA ASP A 27 22.48 16.41 -4.88
C ASP A 27 22.34 17.56 -5.90
N SER A 28 22.35 17.26 -7.20
CA SER A 28 22.09 18.26 -8.24
C SER A 28 20.65 18.78 -8.12
N GLU A 29 20.48 20.08 -8.36
CA GLU A 29 19.16 20.74 -8.30
C GLU A 29 18.14 20.04 -9.21
N GLU A 30 18.59 19.55 -10.36
CA GLU A 30 17.74 18.84 -11.31
C GLU A 30 17.32 17.46 -10.80
N THR A 31 18.21 16.71 -10.14
CA THR A 31 17.84 15.44 -9.52
C THR A 31 16.88 15.65 -8.35
N ILE A 32 17.09 16.71 -7.57
CA ILE A 32 16.19 17.10 -6.47
C ILE A 32 14.82 17.46 -7.04
N TYR A 33 14.74 18.30 -8.07
CA TYR A 33 13.48 18.67 -8.70
C TYR A 33 12.76 17.44 -9.28
N CYS A 34 13.49 16.57 -9.99
CA CYS A 34 12.94 15.32 -10.52
C CYS A 34 12.37 14.41 -9.41
N SER A 35 13.01 14.39 -8.24
CA SER A 35 12.53 13.65 -7.07
C SER A 35 11.21 14.20 -6.51
N GLN A 36 11.05 15.53 -6.51
CA GLN A 36 9.82 16.19 -6.04
C GLN A 36 8.65 15.89 -6.99
N GLU A 37 8.88 15.95 -8.30
CA GLU A 37 7.86 15.57 -9.28
C GLU A 37 7.47 14.09 -9.14
N LEU A 38 8.43 13.21 -8.85
CA LEU A 38 8.15 11.80 -8.59
C LEU A 38 7.30 11.61 -7.33
N ASP A 39 7.61 12.33 -6.26
CA ASP A 39 6.84 12.29 -5.01
C ASP A 39 5.40 12.77 -5.20
N ASP A 40 5.17 13.82 -6.00
CA ASP A 40 3.82 14.29 -6.32
C ASP A 40 3.00 13.22 -7.06
N LEU A 41 3.61 12.53 -8.03
CA LEU A 41 2.96 11.42 -8.74
C LEU A 41 2.64 10.25 -7.81
N LEU A 42 3.56 9.91 -6.90
CA LEU A 42 3.34 8.87 -5.89
C LEU A 42 2.21 9.25 -4.93
N ASN A 43 2.13 10.51 -4.54
CA ASN A 43 1.08 11.04 -3.67
C ASN A 43 -0.29 11.01 -4.36
N GLU A 44 -0.39 11.40 -5.63
CA GLU A 44 -1.64 11.27 -6.41
C GLU A 44 -2.04 9.79 -6.51
N TYR A 45 -1.09 8.88 -6.74
CA TYR A 45 -1.36 7.46 -6.86
C TYR A 45 -1.86 6.86 -5.56
N ASN A 46 -1.21 7.22 -4.45
CA ASN A 46 -1.65 6.85 -3.11
C ASN A 46 -3.04 7.39 -2.79
N ARG A 47 -3.40 8.61 -3.22
CA ARG A 47 -4.76 9.16 -3.04
C ARG A 47 -5.80 8.39 -3.85
N LEU A 48 -5.48 7.95 -5.07
CA LEU A 48 -6.38 7.09 -5.86
C LEU A 48 -6.57 5.70 -5.22
N LEU A 49 -5.53 5.15 -4.62
CA LEU A 49 -5.62 3.88 -3.87
C LEU A 49 -6.30 4.01 -2.51
N SER A 50 -6.10 5.16 -1.85
CA SER A 50 -6.60 5.48 -0.52
C SER A 50 -7.95 6.19 -0.57
N GLN A 51 -8.63 6.21 -1.72
CA GLN A 51 -10.04 6.56 -1.81
C GLN A 51 -10.74 5.82 -0.67
N PRO A 52 -11.41 6.52 0.26
CA PRO A 52 -11.90 5.90 1.46
C PRO A 52 -12.78 4.73 1.03
N LYS A 53 -12.49 3.53 1.55
CA LYS A 53 -13.58 2.57 1.75
C LYS A 53 -14.68 3.41 2.38
N ARG A 54 -15.84 3.53 1.72
CA ARG A 54 -16.98 4.23 2.32
C ARG A 54 -17.05 3.72 3.74
N PHE A 55 -16.93 4.61 4.72
CA PHE A 55 -17.08 4.22 6.12
C PHE A 55 -18.46 3.56 6.20
N ASN A 56 -18.46 2.24 6.31
CA ASN A 56 -19.67 1.45 6.46
C ASN A 56 -19.59 0.91 7.88
N PRO A 57 -20.23 1.58 8.85
CA PRO A 57 -20.15 1.23 10.27
C PRO A 57 -20.49 -0.26 10.50
N ILE A 58 -21.34 -0.82 9.63
CA ILE A 58 -21.74 -2.22 9.68
C ILE A 58 -20.61 -3.13 9.23
N ASN A 59 -19.92 -2.82 8.13
CA ASN A 59 -18.90 -3.71 7.58
C ASN A 59 -17.64 -3.77 8.46
N ASP A 60 -17.24 -2.65 9.07
CA ASP A 60 -16.08 -2.60 9.95
C ASP A 60 -16.33 -3.40 11.25
N TYR A 61 -17.55 -3.34 11.79
CA TYR A 61 -17.96 -4.16 12.93
C TYR A 61 -18.00 -5.66 12.58
N ILE A 62 -18.51 -6.01 11.39
CA ILE A 62 -18.53 -7.40 10.90
C ILE A 62 -17.12 -7.94 10.67
N ASP A 63 -16.19 -7.13 10.12
CA ASP A 63 -14.80 -7.53 9.93
C ASP A 63 -14.11 -7.80 11.29
N TYR A 64 -14.36 -6.97 12.30
CA TYR A 64 -13.90 -7.18 13.67
C TYR A 64 -14.48 -8.46 14.30
N LEU A 65 -15.79 -8.68 14.17
CA LEU A 65 -16.43 -9.90 14.66
C LEU A 65 -15.91 -11.16 13.98
N LEU A 66 -15.68 -11.11 12.66
CA LEU A 66 -15.10 -12.21 11.90
C LEU A 66 -13.66 -12.51 12.32
N PHE A 67 -12.87 -11.48 12.64
CA PHE A 67 -11.52 -11.64 13.19
C PHE A 67 -11.54 -12.32 14.56
N LEU A 68 -12.40 -11.86 15.47
CA LEU A 68 -12.58 -12.49 16.77
C LEU A 68 -13.05 -13.93 16.65
N HIS A 69 -14.04 -14.20 15.79
CA HIS A 69 -14.52 -15.56 15.55
C HIS A 69 -13.42 -16.47 14.98
N LYS A 70 -12.61 -16.01 14.02
CA LYS A 70 -11.47 -16.80 13.52
C LYS A 70 -10.45 -17.10 14.60
N SER A 71 -10.18 -16.15 15.50
CA SER A 71 -9.22 -16.35 16.59
C SER A 71 -9.74 -17.31 17.67
N THR A 72 -11.02 -17.23 18.04
CA THR A 72 -11.64 -18.18 18.99
C THR A 72 -11.74 -19.58 18.40
N TYR A 73 -12.14 -19.73 17.13
CA TYR A 73 -12.17 -21.03 16.47
C TYR A 73 -10.79 -21.68 16.38
N LYS A 74 -9.73 -20.89 16.22
CA LYS A 74 -8.36 -21.41 16.23
C LYS A 74 -7.95 -21.92 17.61
N ILE A 75 -8.28 -21.21 18.68
CA ILE A 75 -7.98 -21.62 20.07
C ILE A 75 -8.79 -22.86 20.46
N VAL A 76 -10.09 -22.87 20.17
CA VAL A 76 -10.98 -23.99 20.45
C VAL A 76 -10.53 -25.24 19.67
N ARG A 77 -10.18 -25.10 18.39
CA ARG A 77 -9.68 -26.21 17.57
C ARG A 77 -8.37 -26.79 18.10
N LEU A 78 -7.41 -25.94 18.47
CA LEU A 78 -6.15 -26.38 19.07
C LEU A 78 -6.37 -27.13 20.40
N GLY A 79 -7.35 -26.71 21.20
CA GLY A 79 -7.74 -27.41 22.43
C GLY A 79 -8.37 -28.78 22.17
N TYR A 80 -9.29 -28.88 21.19
CA TYR A 80 -9.90 -30.16 20.79
C TYR A 80 -8.86 -31.15 20.24
N ASP A 81 -7.95 -30.69 19.39
CA ASP A 81 -6.91 -31.53 18.80
C ASP A 81 -5.88 -32.00 19.87
N ALA A 82 -5.66 -31.23 20.93
CA ALA A 82 -4.81 -31.58 22.06
C ALA A 82 -5.47 -32.57 23.04
N TRP A 83 -6.79 -32.52 23.17
CA TRP A 83 -7.54 -33.40 24.08
C TRP A 83 -7.87 -34.77 23.45
N GLY A 84 -7.93 -34.88 22.12
CA GLY A 84 -8.15 -36.15 21.40
C GLY A 84 -6.92 -37.05 21.23
N ARG A 85 -5.80 -36.74 21.90
CA ARG A 85 -4.52 -37.49 21.84
C ARG A 85 -4.07 -38.04 23.21
N PHE A 86 -5.00 -38.24 24.13
CA PHE A 86 -4.84 -39.01 25.36
C PHE A 86 -5.90 -40.10 25.43
#